data_AF-N9MIJ3-F1
#
_entry.id   AF-N9MIJ3-F1
#
_cell.length_a   1.000
_cell.length_b   1.000
_cell.length_c   1.000
_cell.angle_alpha   90.00
_cell.angle_beta   90.00
_cell.angle_gamma   90.00
#
_symmetry.space_group_name_H-M   'P 1'
#
loop_
_entity.id
_entity.type
_entity.pdbx_description
1 polymer ?
#
loop_
_entity_poly.entity_id
_entity_poly.type
_entity_poly.pdbx_seq_one_letter_code
_entity_poly.pdbx_strand_id
1 'polypeptide(L)'
;MGNIVKFIKTESDIEIDSVGIKAWETMCNVIDQDFHGTGFESYANQFKGEFKPIFEALFIGPLEFPAISDSDENPLHKEWKDVLSKTLERIHVHTMSLVKTTYIRELERFCELNFS
;
A
#
# COMPACT_ATOMS: atom_id res chain seq x y z
N MET A 1 11.42 -38.42 3.84
CA MET A 1 10.56 -37.92 2.75
C MET A 1 9.97 -36.60 3.24
N GLY A 2 10.44 -35.48 2.70
CA GLY A 2 10.01 -34.15 3.14
C GLY A 2 8.65 -33.80 2.55
N ASN A 3 7.72 -33.36 3.39
CA ASN A 3 6.41 -32.88 2.96
C ASN A 3 6.62 -31.55 2.21
N ILE A 4 6.61 -31.62 0.88
CA ILE A 4 6.54 -30.42 0.03
C ILE A 4 5.09 -29.95 0.07
N VAL A 5 4.84 -28.86 0.81
CA VAL A 5 3.56 -28.13 0.74
C VAL A 5 3.52 -27.43 -0.61
N LYS A 6 2.67 -27.92 -1.52
CA LYS A 6 2.37 -27.24 -2.79
C LYS A 6 1.38 -26.12 -2.54
N PHE A 7 1.82 -24.88 -2.73
CA PHE A 7 0.95 -23.72 -2.73
C PHE A 7 0.31 -23.59 -4.12
N ILE A 8 -1.03 -23.64 -4.14
CA ILE A 8 -1.84 -23.49 -5.36
C ILE A 8 -2.05 -21.99 -5.56
N LYS A 9 -1.82 -21.49 -6.78
CA LYS A 9 -2.17 -20.12 -7.17
C LYS A 9 -3.69 -19.92 -7.04
N THR A 10 -4.13 -18.96 -6.23
CA THR A 10 -5.55 -18.62 -6.01
C THR A 10 -5.91 -17.24 -6.56
N GLU A 11 -7.22 -16.94 -6.62
CA GLU A 11 -7.90 -15.74 -7.15
C GLU A 11 -7.45 -14.38 -6.58
N SER A 12 -6.50 -14.37 -5.64
CA SER A 12 -5.88 -13.19 -5.04
C SER A 12 -5.27 -12.22 -6.06
N ASP A 13 -4.81 -12.71 -7.22
CA ASP A 13 -4.27 -11.89 -8.31
C ASP A 13 -5.29 -10.85 -8.85
N ILE A 14 -6.61 -11.13 -8.79
CA ILE A 14 -7.68 -10.23 -9.28
C ILE A 14 -8.09 -9.20 -8.21
N GLU A 15 -7.99 -9.56 -6.93
CA GLU A 15 -8.33 -8.65 -5.83
C GLU A 15 -7.32 -7.49 -5.72
N ILE A 16 -6.06 -7.75 -6.06
CA ILE A 16 -4.94 -6.80 -5.98
C ILE A 16 -5.12 -5.60 -6.92
N ASP A 17 -5.61 -5.82 -8.14
CA ASP A 17 -5.89 -4.73 -9.09
C ASP A 17 -6.99 -3.79 -8.55
N SER A 18 -7.99 -4.34 -7.86
CA SER A 18 -9.06 -3.55 -7.24
C SER A 18 -8.60 -2.77 -6.01
N VAL A 19 -7.64 -3.33 -5.25
CA VAL A 19 -7.02 -2.67 -4.09
C VAL A 19 -6.14 -1.51 -4.53
N GLY A 20 -5.36 -1.67 -5.60
CA GLY A 20 -4.56 -0.60 -6.19
C GLY A 20 -5.42 0.59 -6.65
N ILE A 21 -6.55 0.31 -7.33
CA ILE A 21 -7.49 1.35 -7.77
C ILE A 21 -8.08 2.10 -6.56
N LYS A 22 -8.58 1.40 -5.54
CA LYS A 22 -9.16 2.02 -4.33
C LYS A 22 -8.13 2.83 -3.54
N ALA A 23 -6.90 2.34 -3.45
CA ALA A 23 -5.80 3.04 -2.79
C ALA A 23 -5.47 4.34 -3.54
N TRP A 24 -5.44 4.30 -4.87
CA TRP A 24 -5.24 5.48 -5.71
C TRP A 24 -6.38 6.50 -5.61
N GLU A 25 -7.64 6.06 -5.60
CA GLU A 25 -8.80 6.94 -5.38
C GLU A 25 -8.73 7.65 -4.02
N THR A 26 -8.36 6.90 -2.97
CA THR A 26 -8.15 7.47 -1.64
C THR A 26 -7.05 8.53 -1.65
N MET A 27 -5.93 8.25 -2.32
CA MET A 27 -4.83 9.20 -2.48
C MET A 27 -5.25 10.44 -3.27
N CYS A 28 -6.07 10.28 -4.31
CA CYS A 28 -6.60 11.40 -5.09
C CYS A 28 -7.43 12.36 -4.23
N ASN A 29 -8.29 11.82 -3.34
CA ASN A 29 -9.09 12.64 -2.42
C ASN A 29 -8.22 13.43 -1.44
N VAL A 30 -7.14 12.82 -0.92
CA VAL A 30 -6.16 13.50 -0.07
C VAL A 30 -5.48 14.64 -0.83
N ILE A 31 -5.01 14.38 -2.06
CA ILE A 31 -4.38 15.41 -2.90
C ILE A 31 -5.34 16.57 -3.17
N ASP A 32 -6.59 16.27 -3.55
CA ASP A 32 -7.58 17.32 -3.80
C ASP A 32 -7.84 18.18 -2.56
N GLN A 33 -7.96 17.54 -1.39
CA GLN A 33 -8.17 18.23 -0.14
C GLN A 33 -6.99 19.15 0.21
N ASP A 34 -5.75 18.67 0.05
CA ASP A 34 -4.54 19.44 0.35
C ASP A 34 -4.37 20.64 -0.61
N PHE A 35 -4.58 20.42 -1.91
CA PHE A 35 -4.46 21.48 -2.91
C PHE A 35 -5.59 22.51 -2.81
N HIS A 36 -6.81 22.08 -2.48
CA HIS A 36 -7.92 22.99 -2.19
C HIS A 36 -7.67 23.80 -0.92
N GLY A 37 -7.22 23.15 0.17
CA GLY A 37 -6.92 23.81 1.44
C GLY A 37 -5.80 24.85 1.36
N THR A 38 -4.93 24.77 0.35
CA THR A 38 -3.85 25.72 0.10
C THR A 38 -4.16 26.77 -0.98
N GLY A 39 -5.30 26.66 -1.68
CA GLY A 39 -5.69 27.57 -2.76
C GLY A 39 -5.00 27.31 -4.11
N PHE A 40 -4.39 26.14 -4.29
CA PHE A 40 -3.68 25.74 -5.52
C PHE A 40 -4.42 24.63 -6.29
N GLU A 41 -5.75 24.55 -6.15
CA GLU A 41 -6.60 23.51 -6.76
C GLU A 41 -6.40 23.30 -8.26
N SER A 42 -5.99 24.33 -9.01
CA SER A 42 -5.67 24.23 -10.44
C SER A 42 -4.51 23.27 -10.74
N TYR A 43 -3.62 23.02 -9.78
CA TYR A 43 -2.46 22.15 -9.92
C TYR A 43 -2.70 20.70 -9.48
N ALA A 44 -3.83 20.40 -8.83
CA ALA A 44 -4.09 19.08 -8.26
C ALA A 44 -4.04 17.97 -9.32
N ASN A 45 -4.63 18.21 -10.50
CA ASN A 45 -4.61 17.24 -11.60
C ASN A 45 -3.23 17.03 -12.21
N GLN A 46 -2.42 18.09 -12.30
CA GLN A 46 -1.03 17.98 -12.77
C GLN A 46 -0.21 17.15 -11.79
N PHE A 47 -0.27 17.47 -10.49
CA PHE A 47 0.45 16.73 -9.46
C PHE A 47 0.03 15.26 -9.44
N LYS A 48 -1.27 14.94 -9.50
CA LYS A 48 -1.76 13.56 -9.61
C LYS A 48 -1.15 12.82 -10.80
N GLY A 49 -1.07 13.47 -11.96
CA GLY A 49 -0.45 12.90 -13.16
C GLY A 49 1.02 12.55 -12.97
N GLU A 50 1.78 13.42 -12.31
CA GLU A 50 3.20 13.20 -11.99
C GLU A 50 3.41 12.18 -10.87
N PHE A 51 2.54 12.19 -9.85
CA PHE A 51 2.68 11.35 -8.67
C PHE A 51 2.21 9.91 -8.88
N LYS A 52 1.20 9.68 -9.74
CA LYS A 52 0.64 8.35 -10.01
C LYS A 52 1.68 7.25 -10.29
N PRO A 53 2.63 7.42 -11.25
CA PRO A 53 3.62 6.37 -11.51
C PRO A 53 4.55 6.11 -10.31
N ILE A 54 4.81 7.12 -9.48
CA ILE A 54 5.64 7.00 -8.28
C ILE A 54 4.88 6.22 -7.21
N PHE A 55 3.60 6.56 -7.01
CA PHE A 55 2.70 5.86 -6.10
C PHE A 55 2.56 4.38 -6.48
N GLU A 56 2.30 4.08 -7.75
CA GLU A 56 2.17 2.71 -8.25
C GLU A 56 3.46 1.89 -8.03
N ALA A 57 4.63 2.52 -8.16
CA ALA A 57 5.92 1.87 -7.91
C ALA A 57 6.17 1.52 -6.41
N LEU A 58 5.40 2.09 -5.47
CA LEU A 58 5.50 1.73 -4.05
C LEU A 58 4.88 0.36 -3.75
N PHE A 59 4.00 -0.13 -4.61
CA PHE A 59 3.31 -1.41 -4.43
C PHE A 59 4.05 -2.51 -5.20
N ILE A 60 5.08 -3.08 -4.55
CA ILE A 60 5.85 -4.21 -5.11
C ILE A 60 5.08 -5.52 -4.84
N GLY A 61 3.99 -5.72 -5.59
CA GLY A 61 3.24 -6.98 -5.63
C GLY A 61 2.58 -7.41 -4.30
N PRO A 62 1.80 -8.49 -4.33
CA PRO A 62 1.22 -9.05 -3.11
C PRO A 62 2.29 -9.69 -2.23
N LEU A 63 2.17 -9.44 -0.92
CA LEU A 63 2.84 -10.26 0.08
C LEU A 63 1.93 -11.45 0.40
N GLU A 64 2.38 -12.65 0.05
CA GLU A 64 1.67 -13.88 0.42
C GLU A 64 2.06 -14.30 1.84
N PHE A 65 1.08 -14.32 2.74
CA PHE A 65 1.23 -14.88 4.08
C PHE A 65 0.57 -16.26 4.17
N PRO A 66 1.12 -17.20 4.95
CA PRO A 66 0.45 -18.46 5.23
C PRO A 66 -0.91 -18.22 5.88
N ALA A 67 -1.97 -18.81 5.31
CA ALA A 67 -3.30 -18.82 5.93
C ALA A 67 -3.37 -19.93 6.99
N ILE A 68 -3.47 -19.54 8.27
CA ILE A 68 -3.66 -20.46 9.39
C ILE A 68 -5.13 -20.38 9.84
N SER A 69 -5.84 -21.51 9.85
CA SER A 69 -7.24 -21.58 10.25
C SER A 69 -7.44 -21.25 11.73
N ASP A 70 -8.55 -20.60 12.08
CA ASP A 70 -8.96 -20.37 13.47
C ASP A 70 -9.24 -21.68 14.23
N SER A 71 -9.61 -22.74 13.52
CA SER A 71 -9.86 -24.07 14.07
C SER A 71 -8.60 -24.91 14.26
N ASP A 72 -7.42 -24.37 13.98
CA ASP A 72 -6.16 -25.11 14.09
C ASP A 72 -5.72 -25.22 15.56
N GLU A 73 -5.69 -26.46 16.08
CA GLU A 73 -5.30 -26.73 17.46
C GLU A 73 -3.78 -26.90 17.66
N ASN A 74 -2.98 -26.91 16.58
CA ASN A 74 -1.53 -27.09 16.68
C ASN A 74 -0.89 -25.92 17.46
N PRO A 75 -0.20 -26.18 18.60
CA PRO A 75 0.42 -25.13 19.41
C PRO A 75 1.41 -24.25 18.63
N LEU A 76 2.17 -24.81 17.68
CA LEU A 76 3.09 -24.06 16.84
C LEU A 76 2.34 -23.11 15.89
N HIS A 77 1.21 -23.55 15.32
CA HIS A 77 0.42 -22.73 14.43
C HIS A 77 -0.23 -21.55 15.18
N LYS A 78 -0.61 -21.74 16.45
CA LYS A 78 -1.07 -20.66 17.33
C LYS A 78 0.02 -19.61 17.58
N GLU A 79 1.25 -20.04 17.87
CA GLU A 79 2.38 -19.11 18.03
C GLU A 79 2.69 -18.34 16.73
N TRP A 80 2.67 -19.04 15.58
CA TRP A 80 2.85 -18.41 14.27
C TRP A 80 1.75 -17.39 13.95
N LYS A 81 0.50 -17.62 14.38
CA LYS A 81 -0.61 -16.68 14.15
C LYS A 81 -0.37 -15.33 14.82
N ASP A 82 0.13 -15.33 16.05
CA ASP A 82 0.46 -14.10 16.77
C ASP A 82 1.63 -13.35 16.09
N VAL A 83 2.63 -14.09 15.62
CA VAL A 83 3.78 -13.53 14.89
C VAL A 83 3.35 -12.95 13.54
N LEU A 84 2.49 -13.64 12.80
CA LEU A 84 1.93 -13.18 11.52
C LEU A 84 1.11 -11.91 11.71
N SER A 85 0.27 -11.85 12.74
CA SER A 85 -0.53 -10.67 13.07
C SER A 85 0.36 -9.44 13.33
N LYS A 86 1.42 -9.59 14.14
CA LYS A 86 2.41 -8.53 14.37
C LYS A 86 3.17 -8.13 13.12
N THR A 87 3.45 -9.09 12.24
CA THR A 87 4.15 -8.85 10.98
C THR A 87 3.28 -8.02 10.03
N LEU A 88 2.00 -8.38 9.89
CA LEU A 88 1.02 -7.64 9.10
C LEU A 88 0.86 -6.20 9.62
N GLU A 89 0.77 -6.01 10.94
CA GLU A 89 0.70 -4.68 11.56
C GLU A 89 1.95 -3.84 11.23
N ARG A 90 3.14 -4.41 11.36
CA ARG A 90 4.41 -3.73 11.03
C ARG A 90 4.48 -3.34 9.56
N ILE A 91 4.06 -4.24 8.66
CA ILE A 91 4.01 -3.96 7.23
C ILE A 91 3.05 -2.82 6.96
N HIS A 92 1.85 -2.85 7.54
CA HIS A 92 0.87 -1.78 7.38
C HIS A 92 1.45 -0.42 7.82
N VAL A 93 2.04 -0.35 9.02
CA VAL A 93 2.68 0.88 9.53
C VAL A 93 3.81 1.35 8.61
N HIS A 94 4.65 0.43 8.14
CA HIS A 94 5.77 0.76 7.27
C HIS A 94 5.30 1.28 5.90
N THR A 95 4.30 0.64 5.29
CA THR A 95 3.70 1.08 4.02
C THR A 95 3.08 2.46 4.17
N MET A 96 2.33 2.73 5.25
CA MET A 96 1.77 4.05 5.51
C MET A 96 2.88 5.11 5.65
N SER A 97 3.96 4.79 6.36
CA SER A 97 5.10 5.68 6.49
C SER A 97 5.76 5.95 5.13
N LEU A 98 5.95 4.92 4.31
CA LEU A 98 6.58 5.03 3.00
C LEU A 98 5.75 5.89 2.03
N VAL A 99 4.43 5.68 1.97
CA VAL A 99 3.53 6.49 1.16
C VAL A 99 3.59 7.96 1.60
N LYS A 100 3.52 8.21 2.91
CA LYS A 100 3.57 9.57 3.46
C LYS A 100 4.88 10.29 3.14
N THR A 101 6.03 9.66 3.38
CA THR A 101 7.34 10.30 3.13
C THR A 101 7.56 10.55 1.64
N THR A 102 7.12 9.63 0.78
CA THR A 102 7.19 9.79 -0.67
C THR A 102 6.31 10.93 -1.14
N TYR A 103 5.07 11.02 -0.65
CA TYR A 103 4.16 12.12 -0.98
C TYR A 103 4.75 13.48 -0.62
N ILE A 104 5.27 13.65 0.60
CA ILE A 104 5.88 14.91 1.05
C ILE A 104 7.05 15.30 0.14
N ARG A 105 7.96 14.35 -0.14
CA ARG A 105 9.11 14.60 -1.01
C ARG A 105 8.68 15.05 -2.41
N GLU A 106 7.69 14.37 -3.00
CA GLU A 106 7.23 14.73 -4.34
C GLU A 106 6.46 16.05 -4.37
N LEU A 107 5.74 16.38 -3.29
CA LEU A 107 5.09 17.67 -3.14
C LEU A 107 6.11 18.81 -3.03
N GLU A 108 7.17 18.63 -2.23
CA GLU A 108 8.28 19.58 -2.14
C GLU A 108 8.94 19.79 -3.51
N ARG A 109 9.29 18.71 -4.22
CA ARG A 109 9.84 18.75 -5.58
C ARG A 109 8.90 19.49 -6.55
N PHE A 110 7.60 19.20 -6.48
CA PHE A 110 6.62 19.84 -7.35
C PHE A 110 6.54 21.35 -7.09
N CYS A 111 6.55 21.75 -5.81
CA CYS A 111 6.52 23.15 -5.43
C CYS A 111 7.77 23.90 -5.90
N GLU A 112 8.95 23.30 -5.74
CA GLU A 112 10.22 23.86 -6.24
C GLU A 112 10.20 24.08 -7.76
N LEU A 113 9.53 23.22 -8.52
CA LEU A 113 9.51 23.34 -9.99
C LEU A 113 8.49 24.36 -10.52
N ASN A 114 7.40 24.60 -9.80
CA ASN A 114 6.27 25.39 -10.29
C ASN A 114 6.10 26.75 -9.61
N PHE A 115 6.75 26.99 -8.47
CA PHE A 115 6.58 28.21 -7.67
C PHE A 115 7.90 28.87 -7.22
N SER A 116 9.03 28.49 -7.82
CA SER A 116 10.34 29.13 -7.61
C SER A 116 10.62 30.29 -8.57
#